data_AF-A0A2R6Y1F9-F1
#
_entry.id   AF-A0A2R6Y1F9-F1
#
_cell.length_a   1.000
_cell.length_b   1.000
_cell.length_c   1.000
_cell.angle_alpha   90.00
_cell.angle_beta   90.00
_cell.angle_gamma   90.00
#
_symmetry.space_group_name_H-M   'P 1'
#
loop_
_entity.id
_entity.type
_entity.pdbx_description
1 polymer ?
#
loop_
_entity_poly.entity_id
_entity_poly.type
_entity_poly.pdbx_seq_one_letter_code
_entity_poly.pdbx_strand_id
1 'polypeptide(L)'
;MGMHIALTIVKKVHLPFYEASVDRNEEIFHDDAYRAVWEDAEEATGHRFTVKERVDLLREMQSITHIAAGGRDFFFSRSLEDYWFEIAELIEEKYD
;
A
#
# COMPACT_ATOMS: atom_id res chain seq x y z
N MET A 1 -23.72 -25.06 -39.32
CA MET A 1 -22.33 -24.64 -39.05
C MET A 1 -22.39 -23.74 -37.82
N GLY A 2 -22.12 -24.30 -36.63
CA GLY A 2 -22.31 -23.61 -35.35
C GLY A 2 -21.13 -22.70 -35.05
N MET A 3 -21.39 -21.42 -34.81
CA MET A 3 -20.38 -20.43 -34.48
C MET A 3 -20.04 -20.57 -32.98
N HIS A 4 -18.88 -21.11 -32.66
CA HIS A 4 -18.38 -21.18 -31.28
C HIS A 4 -17.85 -19.81 -30.86
N ILE A 5 -18.55 -19.14 -29.95
CA ILE A 5 -18.07 -17.91 -29.33
C ILE A 5 -17.19 -18.30 -28.14
N ALA A 6 -15.88 -18.06 -28.24
CA ALA A 6 -14.96 -18.19 -27.12
C ALA A 6 -14.97 -16.89 -26.30
N LEU A 7 -15.38 -16.97 -25.03
CA LEU A 7 -15.41 -15.84 -24.11
C LEU A 7 -14.07 -15.77 -23.37
N THR A 8 -13.19 -14.86 -23.78
CA THR A 8 -11.88 -14.66 -23.11
C THR A 8 -12.05 -13.72 -21.92
N ILE A 9 -12.06 -14.27 -20.70
CA ILE A 9 -12.06 -13.47 -19.47
C ILE A 9 -10.61 -13.03 -19.20
N VAL A 10 -10.29 -11.77 -19.47
CA VAL A 10 -9.01 -11.15 -19.06
C VAL A 10 -9.15 -10.66 -17.62
N LYS A 11 -8.62 -11.41 -16.65
CA LYS A 11 -8.60 -10.98 -15.24
C LYS A 11 -7.42 -10.02 -15.04
N LYS A 12 -7.69 -8.74 -14.74
CA LYS A 12 -6.66 -7.80 -14.28
C LYS A 12 -6.20 -8.25 -12.89
N VAL A 13 -4.93 -8.62 -12.77
CA VAL A 13 -4.30 -8.86 -11.46
C VAL A 13 -3.89 -7.49 -10.93
N HIS A 14 -4.49 -7.06 -9.82
CA HIS A 14 -3.98 -5.93 -9.07
C HIS A 14 -2.78 -6.41 -8.26
N LEU A 15 -1.61 -5.85 -8.57
CA LEU A 15 -0.39 -6.08 -7.81
C LEU A 15 -0.42 -5.21 -6.55
N PRO A 16 0.25 -5.64 -5.47
CA PRO A 16 0.40 -4.78 -4.29
C PRO A 16 1.19 -3.53 -4.67
N PHE A 17 0.83 -2.38 -4.10
CA PHE A 17 1.65 -1.18 -4.24
C PHE A 17 2.82 -1.20 -3.25
N TYR A 18 2.65 -1.88 -2.11
CA TYR A 18 3.63 -2.00 -1.05
C TYR A 18 3.64 -3.41 -0.48
N GLU A 19 4.83 -3.94 -0.23
CA GLU A 19 5.01 -5.15 0.55
C GLU A 19 6.16 -5.01 1.55
N ALA A 20 6.01 -5.65 2.70
CA ALA A 20 6.98 -5.57 3.77
C ALA A 20 7.11 -6.88 4.55
N SER A 21 8.26 -7.08 5.16
CA SER A 21 8.49 -8.10 6.18
C SER A 21 9.08 -7.41 7.40
N VAL A 22 8.24 -7.18 8.42
CA VAL A 22 8.63 -6.48 9.65
C VAL A 22 9.75 -7.21 10.37
N ASP A 23 9.67 -8.53 10.48
CA ASP A 23 10.68 -9.36 11.17
C ASP A 23 12.06 -9.30 10.50
N ARG A 24 12.09 -9.08 9.18
CA ARG A 24 13.32 -9.02 8.38
C ARG A 24 13.76 -7.59 8.09
N ASN A 25 12.97 -6.59 8.50
CA ASN A 25 13.15 -5.18 8.16
C ASN A 25 13.36 -4.96 6.65
N GLU A 26 12.55 -5.65 5.84
CA GLU A 26 12.55 -5.55 4.38
C GLU A 26 11.27 -4.87 3.92
N GLU A 27 11.36 -3.93 2.98
CA GLU A 27 10.21 -3.30 2.35
C GLU A 27 10.45 -3.02 0.87
N ILE A 28 9.36 -3.04 0.10
CA ILE A 28 9.36 -2.77 -1.34
C ILE A 28 8.11 -1.94 -1.66
N PHE A 29 8.32 -0.75 -2.21
CA PHE A 29 7.28 -0.02 -2.93
C PHE A 29 7.38 -0.41 -4.41
N HIS A 30 6.29 -0.96 -4.95
CA HIS A 30 6.17 -1.32 -6.36
C HIS A 30 5.69 -0.15 -7.23
N ASP A 31 5.23 0.92 -6.59
CA ASP A 31 4.76 2.15 -7.23
C ASP A 31 5.26 3.36 -6.42
N ASP A 32 6.12 4.16 -7.04
CA ASP A 32 6.75 5.32 -6.40
C ASP A 32 5.74 6.41 -6.00
N ALA A 33 4.55 6.44 -6.63
CA ALA A 33 3.51 7.40 -6.25
C ALA A 33 2.97 7.15 -4.83
N TYR A 34 3.03 5.91 -4.35
CA TYR A 34 2.66 5.57 -2.97
C TYR A 34 3.81 5.80 -1.98
N ARG A 35 5.06 5.85 -2.45
CA ARG A 35 6.23 6.18 -1.62
C ARG A 35 6.26 7.66 -1.28
N ALA A 36 5.93 8.53 -2.25
CA ALA A 36 6.09 9.98 -2.12
C ALA A 36 5.43 10.59 -0.86
N VAL A 37 4.25 10.10 -0.45
CA VAL A 37 3.60 10.61 0.78
C VAL A 37 4.43 10.38 2.04
N TRP A 38 5.20 9.29 2.09
CA TRP A 38 6.10 9.01 3.21
C TRP A 38 7.30 9.95 3.18
N GLU A 39 7.86 10.21 2.00
CA GLU A 39 8.99 11.13 1.84
C GLU A 39 8.60 12.55 2.26
N ASP A 40 7.42 13.02 1.83
CA ASP A 40 6.86 14.31 2.21
C ASP A 40 6.60 14.39 3.73
N ALA A 41 6.05 13.33 4.33
CA ALA A 41 5.82 13.26 5.77
C ALA A 41 7.13 13.26 6.58
N GLU A 42 8.16 12.54 6.12
CA GLU A 42 9.48 12.51 6.77
C GLU A 42 10.17 13.88 6.68
N GLU A 43 10.01 14.60 5.57
CA GLU A 43 10.52 15.96 5.40
C GLU A 43 9.79 16.96 6.32
N ALA A 44 8.47 16.87 6.39
CA ALA A 44 7.64 17.80 7.17
C ALA A 44 7.80 17.61 8.69
N THR A 45 7.86 16.37 9.16
CA THR A 45 7.90 16.05 10.59
C THR A 45 9.32 15.91 11.14
N GLY A 46 10.31 15.67 10.27
CA GLY A 46 11.68 15.28 10.66
C GLY A 46 11.77 13.87 11.28
N HIS A 47 10.66 13.13 11.33
CA HIS A 47 10.61 11.74 11.76
C HIS A 47 11.01 10.82 10.60
N ARG A 48 11.67 9.70 10.89
CA ARG A 48 11.94 8.66 9.88
C ARG A 48 11.15 7.43 10.24
N PHE A 49 10.19 7.07 9.40
CA PHE A 49 9.33 5.92 9.67
C PHE A 49 10.14 4.63 9.50
N THR A 50 10.00 3.73 10.46
CA THR A 50 10.47 2.36 10.34
C THR A 50 9.50 1.52 9.51
N VAL A 51 9.96 0.38 8.99
CA VAL A 51 9.10 -0.60 8.29
C VAL A 51 7.89 -0.97 9.15
N LYS A 52 8.10 -1.14 10.46
CA LYS A 52 7.04 -1.47 11.40
C LYS A 52 6.00 -0.35 11.50
N GLU A 53 6.41 0.90 11.62
CA GLU A 53 5.49 2.04 11.71
C GLU A 53 4.68 2.21 10.42
N ARG A 54 5.31 2.05 9.26
CA ARG A 54 4.59 2.06 7.97
C ARG A 54 3.53 0.97 7.92
N VAL A 55 3.91 -0.27 8.25
CA VAL A 55 2.96 -1.41 8.29
C VAL A 55 1.84 -1.18 9.29
N ASP A 56 2.15 -0.69 10.49
CA ASP A 56 1.15 -0.44 11.53
C ASP A 56 0.14 0.63 11.06
N LEU A 57 0.60 1.74 10.49
CA LEU A 57 -0.26 2.80 9.92
C LEU A 57 -1.11 2.29 8.75
N LEU A 58 -0.50 1.56 7.80
CA LEU A 58 -1.22 1.01 6.65
C LEU A 58 -2.31 0.02 7.09
N ARG A 59 -2.11 -0.71 8.19
CA ARG A 59 -3.13 -1.63 8.72
C ARG A 59 -4.32 -0.92 9.36
N GLU A 60 -4.17 0.36 9.71
CA GLU A 60 -5.25 1.20 10.23
C GLU A 60 -6.13 1.79 9.11
N MET A 61 -5.60 1.85 7.87
CA MET A 61 -6.30 2.40 6.72
C MET A 61 -7.46 1.52 6.23
N GLN A 62 -8.55 2.17 5.85
CA GLN A 62 -9.77 1.58 5.30
C GLN A 62 -9.77 1.57 3.76
N SER A 63 -9.08 2.51 3.12
CA SER A 63 -8.99 2.62 1.66
C SER A 63 -8.13 1.53 1.01
N ILE A 64 -7.33 0.81 1.80
CA ILE A 64 -6.44 -0.24 1.31
C ILE A 64 -6.87 -1.63 1.77
N THR A 65 -6.49 -2.63 0.98
CA THR A 65 -6.63 -4.04 1.34
C THR A 65 -5.29 -4.57 1.83
N HIS A 66 -5.27 -5.16 3.02
CA HIS A 66 -4.11 -5.83 3.60
C HIS A 66 -4.24 -7.36 3.49
N ILE A 67 -3.17 -8.01 3.06
CA ILE A 67 -3.04 -9.47 3.04
C ILE A 67 -1.72 -9.86 3.67
N ALA A 68 -1.75 -10.68 4.73
CA ALA A 68 -0.56 -11.28 5.32
C ALA A 68 -0.38 -12.72 4.82
N ALA A 69 0.76 -13.04 4.21
CA ALA A 69 1.07 -14.37 3.73
C ALA A 69 2.57 -14.67 3.82
N GLY A 70 2.93 -15.82 4.40
CA GLY A 70 4.32 -16.29 4.42
C GLY A 70 5.32 -15.36 5.13
N GLY A 71 4.89 -14.64 6.17
CA GLY A 71 5.74 -13.68 6.89
C GLY A 71 5.99 -12.37 6.13
N ARG A 72 5.16 -12.08 5.12
CA ARG A 72 5.11 -10.80 4.41
C ARG A 72 3.71 -10.21 4.47
N ASP A 73 3.66 -8.90 4.57
CA ASP A 73 2.47 -8.08 4.45
C ASP A 73 2.41 -7.49 3.04
N PHE A 74 1.26 -7.59 2.40
CA PHE A 74 1.00 -7.08 1.05
C PHE A 74 -0.18 -6.11 1.10
N PHE A 75 0.01 -4.92 0.54
CA PHE A 75 -0.97 -3.85 0.58
C PHE A 75 -1.39 -3.45 -0.83
N PHE A 76 -2.69 -3.35 -1.03
CA PHE A 76 -3.32 -3.07 -2.31
C PHE A 76 -4.22 -1.86 -2.16
N SER A 77 -4.14 -0.93 -3.11
CA SER A 77 -5.07 0.19 -3.20
C SER A 77 -5.75 0.18 -4.56
N ARG A 78 -6.98 0.69 -4.60
CA ARG A 78 -7.74 0.93 -5.84
C ARG A 78 -7.67 2.38 -6.28
N SER A 79 -7.27 3.28 -5.38
CA SER A 79 -7.27 4.73 -5.57
C SER A 79 -6.05 5.31 -4.87
N LEU A 80 -5.18 5.95 -5.66
CA LEU A 80 -4.03 6.67 -5.10
C LEU A 80 -4.50 7.88 -4.28
N GLU A 81 -5.58 8.55 -4.71
CA GLU A 81 -6.13 9.73 -4.05
C GLU A 81 -6.67 9.39 -2.65
N ASP A 82 -7.48 8.35 -2.53
CA ASP A 82 -8.03 7.91 -1.24
C ASP A 82 -6.89 7.50 -0.28
N TYR A 83 -5.88 6.80 -0.80
CA TYR A 83 -4.70 6.42 -0.04
C TYR A 83 -3.96 7.65 0.49
N TRP A 84 -3.69 8.63 -0.38
CA TRP A 84 -2.95 9.84 -0.02
C TRP A 84 -3.66 10.64 1.06
N PHE A 85 -4.97 10.80 0.93
CA PHE A 85 -5.77 11.56 1.90
C PHE A 85 -5.76 10.87 3.26
N GLU A 86 -6.10 9.58 3.32
CA GLU A 86 -6.23 8.86 4.58
C GLU A 86 -4.89 8.68 5.29
N ILE A 87 -3.79 8.40 4.57
CA ILE A 87 -2.48 8.23 5.22
C ILE A 87 -1.93 9.56 5.73
N ALA A 88 -2.17 10.67 5.01
CA ALA A 88 -1.79 11.99 5.48
C ALA A 88 -2.53 12.34 6.77
N GLU A 89 -3.86 12.13 6.83
CA GLU A 89 -4.65 12.33 8.06
C GLU A 89 -4.11 11.48 9.23
N LEU A 90 -3.86 10.19 9.00
CA LEU A 90 -3.34 9.30 10.05
C LEU A 90 -1.95 9.71 10.55
N ILE A 91 -1.10 10.26 9.67
CA ILE A 91 0.23 10.75 10.05
C ILE A 91 0.08 12.05 10.86
N GLU A 92 -0.73 13.01 10.39
CA GLU A 92 -0.99 14.25 11.13
C GLU A 92 -1.55 13.96 12.53
N GLU A 93 -2.53 13.06 12.65
CA GLU A 93 -3.11 12.70 13.96
C GLU A 93 -2.11 12.10 14.96
N LYS A 94 -1.02 11.48 14.48
CA LYS A 94 -0.04 10.80 15.34
C LYS A 94 1.24 11.59 15.57
N TYR A 95 1.56 12.55 14.71
CA TYR A 95 2.88 13.20 14.67
C TYR A 95 2.82 14.74 14.62
N ASP A 96 1.64 15.36 14.53
CA ASP A 96 1.41 16.80 14.76
C ASP A 96 0.98 17.08 16.21
#